data_AF-A0AAU5QI08-F1
#
_entry.id   AF-A0AAU5QI08-F1
#
_cell.length_a   1.000
_cell.length_b   1.000
_cell.length_c   1.000
_cell.angle_alpha   90.00
_cell.angle_beta   90.00
_cell.angle_gamma   90.00
#
_symmetry.space_group_name_H-M   'P 1'
#
loop_
_entity.id
_entity.type
_entity.pdbx_description
1 polymer ?
#
loop_
_entity_poly.entity_id
_entity_poly.type
_entity_poly.pdbx_seq_one_letter_code
_entity_poly.pdbx_strand_id
1 'polypeptide(L)'
;MKQAPKIVDGQMVFFDDPAIDKLLGMVLALAGETYVLRDRVRVLEQLLTDGGTLPAGAAEDYVIPAEAEPAWRTDRDAFFDRLLGPLAADLMGPEATLKADAVVKATAAGKAAAS
;
A
#
# COMPACT_ATOMS: atom_id res chain seq x y z
N MET A 1 -3.29 -9.50 27.26
CA MET A 1 -4.54 -9.59 28.05
C MET A 1 -5.61 -8.78 27.32
N LYS A 2 -6.79 -9.36 27.03
CA LYS A 2 -7.93 -8.63 26.44
C LYS A 2 -8.46 -7.64 27.49
N GLN A 3 -8.27 -6.35 27.29
CA GLN A 3 -8.91 -5.32 28.11
C GLN A 3 -10.31 -5.05 27.55
N ALA A 4 -11.28 -4.75 28.41
CA ALA A 4 -12.59 -4.28 27.96
C ALA A 4 -12.43 -2.89 27.31
N PRO A 5 -13.09 -2.62 26.17
CA PRO A 5 -13.00 -1.32 25.51
C PRO A 5 -13.43 -0.21 26.47
N LYS A 6 -12.66 0.87 26.52
CA LYS A 6 -12.94 2.06 27.34
C LYS A 6 -13.37 3.21 26.44
N ILE A 7 -14.14 4.15 26.96
CA ILE A 7 -14.41 5.42 26.27
C ILE A 7 -13.60 6.51 26.94
N VAL A 8 -12.72 7.16 26.18
CA VAL A 8 -11.90 8.31 26.61
C VAL A 8 -12.18 9.45 25.64
N ASP A 9 -12.61 10.61 26.16
CA ASP A 9 -12.98 11.81 25.36
C ASP A 9 -13.96 11.52 24.19
N GLY A 10 -14.89 10.59 24.41
CA GLY A 10 -15.89 10.18 23.39
C GLY A 10 -15.38 9.20 22.34
N GLN A 11 -14.12 8.75 22.43
CA GLN A 11 -13.54 7.75 21.53
C GLN A 11 -13.39 6.40 22.22
N MET A 12 -13.67 5.30 21.49
CA MET A 12 -13.38 3.96 21.99
C MET A 12 -11.88 3.66 21.91
N VAL A 13 -11.31 3.25 23.02
CA VAL A 13 -9.91 2.86 23.22
C VAL A 13 -9.89 1.35 23.48
N PHE A 14 -9.13 0.62 22.68
CA PHE A 14 -9.07 -0.85 22.73
C PHE A 14 -7.78 -1.36 23.40
N PHE A 15 -6.73 -0.55 23.43
CA PHE A 15 -5.42 -0.92 23.95
C PHE A 15 -4.91 0.10 24.98
N ASP A 16 -3.99 -0.33 25.85
CA ASP A 16 -3.39 0.57 26.85
C ASP A 16 -2.41 1.58 26.23
N ASP A 17 -1.77 1.21 25.11
CA ASP A 17 -0.87 2.08 24.36
C ASP A 17 -1.63 2.84 23.26
N PRO A 18 -1.76 4.17 23.36
CA PRO A 18 -2.44 4.98 22.36
C PRO A 18 -1.86 4.87 20.94
N ALA A 19 -0.59 4.47 20.79
CA ALA A 19 0.02 4.22 19.49
C ALA A 19 -0.61 3.01 18.79
N ILE A 20 -0.97 1.97 19.55
CA ILE A 20 -1.58 0.75 19.02
C ILE A 20 -3.02 1.02 18.57
N ASP A 21 -3.79 1.81 19.33
CA ASP A 21 -5.14 2.20 18.92
C ASP A 21 -5.14 3.07 17.65
N LYS A 22 -4.18 3.98 17.51
CA LYS A 22 -4.00 4.76 16.27
C LYS A 22 -3.65 3.86 15.09
N LEU A 23 -2.75 2.90 15.28
CA LEU A 23 -2.40 1.92 14.25
C LEU A 23 -3.61 1.08 13.85
N LEU A 24 -4.41 0.62 14.81
CA LEU A 24 -5.66 -0.10 14.53
C LEU A 24 -6.63 0.77 13.71
N GLY A 25 -6.82 2.03 14.09
CA GLY A 25 -7.64 2.98 13.33
C GLY A 25 -7.17 3.14 11.88
N MET A 26 -5.85 3.28 11.66
CA MET A 26 -5.25 3.33 10.32
C MET A 26 -5.50 2.06 9.53
N VAL A 27 -5.32 0.88 10.14
CA VAL A 27 -5.55 -0.42 9.49
C VAL A 27 -7.02 -0.58 9.09
N LEU A 28 -7.95 -0.19 9.97
CA LEU A 28 -9.39 -0.27 9.68
C LEU A 28 -9.78 0.69 8.54
N ALA A 29 -9.26 1.91 8.53
CA ALA A 29 -9.48 2.86 7.45
C ALA A 29 -8.94 2.32 6.11
N LEU A 30 -7.69 1.84 6.09
CA LEU A 30 -7.08 1.23 4.91
C LEU A 30 -7.84 -0.01 4.43
N ALA A 31 -8.36 -0.84 5.34
CA ALA A 31 -9.17 -2.00 4.97
C ALA A 31 -10.47 -1.58 4.26
N GLY A 32 -11.13 -0.52 4.75
CA GLY A 32 -12.30 0.07 4.11
C GLY A 32 -11.99 0.61 2.71
N GLU A 33 -10.94 1.42 2.59
CA GLU A 33 -10.48 1.95 1.29
C GLU A 33 -10.08 0.83 0.32
N THR A 34 -9.38 -0.19 0.80
CA THR A 34 -8.99 -1.36 0.00
C THR A 34 -10.20 -2.10 -0.54
N TYR A 35 -11.23 -2.30 0.30
CA TYR A 35 -12.46 -2.95 -0.15
C TYR A 35 -13.19 -2.13 -1.23
N VAL A 36 -13.31 -0.81 -1.04
CA VAL A 36 -13.92 0.09 -2.04
C VAL A 36 -13.15 0.06 -3.36
N LEU A 37 -11.81 0.05 -3.32
CA LEU A 37 -10.99 -0.08 -4.53
C LEU A 37 -11.23 -1.43 -5.22
N ARG A 38 -11.27 -2.54 -4.47
CA ARG A 38 -11.56 -3.87 -5.02
C ARG A 38 -12.95 -3.95 -5.66
N ASP A 39 -13.96 -3.38 -5.02
CA ASP A 39 -15.32 -3.35 -5.56
C ASP A 39 -15.38 -2.53 -6.86
N ARG A 40 -14.72 -1.37 -6.88
CA ARG A 40 -14.61 -0.55 -8.09
C ARG A 40 -13.90 -1.27 -9.23
N VAL A 41 -12.80 -1.97 -8.95
CA VAL A 41 -12.08 -2.78 -9.96
C VAL A 41 -13.00 -3.87 -10.52
N ARG A 42 -13.71 -4.61 -9.65
CA ARG A 42 -14.68 -5.63 -10.07
C ARG A 42 -15.77 -5.07 -10.98
N VAL A 43 -16.32 -3.90 -10.65
CA VAL A 43 -17.32 -3.22 -11.48
C VAL A 43 -16.73 -2.83 -12.84
N LEU A 44 -15.52 -2.29 -12.88
CA LEU A 44 -14.86 -1.92 -14.12
C LEU A 44 -14.59 -3.15 -15.01
N GLU A 45 -14.10 -4.24 -14.43
CA GLU A 45 -13.90 -5.51 -15.14
C GLU A 45 -15.21 -6.02 -15.74
N GLN A 46 -16.29 -6.06 -14.94
CA GLN A 46 -17.61 -6.48 -15.41
C GLN A 46 -18.12 -5.59 -16.56
N LEU A 47 -18.02 -4.27 -16.43
CA LEU A 47 -18.44 -3.34 -17.49
C LEU A 47 -17.63 -3.52 -18.78
N LEU A 48 -16.32 -3.75 -18.67
CA LEU A 48 -15.45 -3.95 -19.83
C LEU A 48 -15.70 -5.31 -20.51
N THR A 49 -15.98 -6.35 -19.74
CA THR A 49 -16.33 -7.66 -20.27
C THR A 49 -17.73 -7.67 -20.91
N ASP A 50 -18.74 -7.11 -20.24
CA ASP A 50 -20.10 -7.01 -20.78
C ASP A 50 -20.15 -6.16 -22.05
N GLY A 51 -19.32 -5.10 -22.10
CA GLY A 51 -19.15 -4.27 -23.28
C GLY A 51 -18.31 -4.91 -24.39
N GLY A 52 -17.77 -6.12 -24.19
CA GLY A 52 -16.92 -6.82 -25.15
C GLY A 52 -15.55 -6.19 -25.40
N THR A 53 -15.12 -5.27 -24.54
CA THR A 53 -13.82 -4.57 -24.66
C THR A 53 -12.66 -5.46 -24.22
N LEU A 54 -12.86 -6.24 -23.15
CA LEU A 54 -11.88 -7.20 -22.64
C LEU A 54 -12.52 -8.59 -22.48
N PRO A 55 -11.81 -9.69 -22.75
CA PRO A 55 -12.27 -11.01 -22.37
C PRO A 55 -12.30 -11.15 -20.84
N ALA A 56 -13.14 -12.06 -20.33
CA ALA A 56 -13.10 -12.43 -18.92
C ALA A 56 -11.71 -12.98 -18.56
N GLY A 57 -11.19 -12.61 -17.38
CA GLY A 57 -9.85 -13.02 -16.93
C GLY A 57 -8.69 -12.20 -17.52
N ALA A 58 -8.97 -11.18 -18.35
CA ALA A 58 -7.93 -10.39 -19.00
C ALA A 58 -6.96 -9.70 -18.02
N ALA A 59 -7.44 -9.31 -16.83
CA ALA A 59 -6.61 -8.67 -15.82
C ALA A 59 -5.62 -9.66 -15.19
N GLU A 60 -6.07 -10.89 -14.90
CA GLU A 60 -5.26 -11.96 -14.33
C GLU A 60 -4.21 -12.49 -15.33
N ASP A 61 -4.58 -12.57 -16.61
CA ASP A 61 -3.71 -13.06 -17.67
C ASP A 61 -2.76 -11.98 -18.22
N TYR A 62 -2.90 -10.73 -17.78
CA TYR A 62 -2.10 -9.62 -18.28
C TYR A 62 -0.63 -9.74 -17.85
N VAL A 63 0.24 -9.94 -18.83
CA VAL A 63 1.69 -9.89 -18.63
C VAL A 63 2.17 -8.45 -18.78
N ILE A 64 2.71 -7.89 -17.70
CA ILE A 64 3.28 -6.55 -17.68
C ILE A 64 4.46 -6.49 -18.68
N PRO A 65 4.45 -5.58 -19.65
CA PRO A 65 5.56 -5.41 -20.57
C PRO A 65 6.83 -4.98 -19.84
N ALA A 66 7.99 -5.50 -20.26
CA ALA A 66 9.28 -5.23 -19.61
C ALA A 66 9.61 -3.72 -19.58
N GLU A 67 9.19 -2.98 -20.60
CA GLU A 67 9.33 -1.54 -20.72
C GLU A 67 8.47 -0.75 -19.71
N ALA A 68 7.37 -1.33 -19.22
CA ALA A 68 6.48 -0.70 -18.25
C ALA A 68 6.93 -0.90 -16.79
N GLU A 69 7.69 -1.97 -16.51
CA GLU A 69 8.14 -2.32 -15.16
C GLU A 69 8.85 -1.18 -14.41
N PRO A 70 9.76 -0.37 -15.01
CA PRO A 70 10.45 0.68 -14.27
C PRO A 70 9.51 1.80 -13.80
N ALA A 71 8.54 2.17 -14.63
CA ALA A 71 7.56 3.20 -14.29
C ALA A 71 6.65 2.73 -13.14
N TRP A 72 6.16 1.49 -13.21
CA TRP A 72 5.27 0.93 -12.19
C TRP A 72 5.99 0.72 -10.86
N ARG A 73 7.27 0.34 -10.90
CA ARG A 73 8.10 0.27 -9.70
C ARG A 73 8.27 1.63 -9.04
N THR A 74 8.55 2.66 -9.82
CA THR A 74 8.68 4.04 -9.32
C THR A 74 7.39 4.51 -8.64
N ASP A 75 6.24 4.26 -9.27
CA ASP A 75 4.93 4.62 -8.70
C ASP A 75 4.65 3.87 -7.38
N ARG A 76 4.90 2.56 -7.37
CA ARG A 76 4.77 1.72 -6.18
C ARG A 76 5.67 2.22 -5.04
N ASP A 77 6.93 2.51 -5.32
CA ASP A 77 7.89 2.96 -4.31
C ASP A 77 7.45 4.32 -3.74
N ALA A 78 7.01 5.26 -4.58
CA ALA A 78 6.45 6.55 -4.13
C ALA A 78 5.17 6.38 -3.29
N PHE A 79 4.34 5.37 -3.58
CA PHE A 79 3.20 5.02 -2.75
C PHE A 79 3.63 4.53 -1.36
N PHE A 80 4.61 3.62 -1.30
CA PHE A 80 5.13 3.12 -0.02
C PHE A 80 5.79 4.22 0.80
N ASP A 81 6.56 5.11 0.18
CA ASP A 81 7.21 6.21 0.91
C ASP A 81 6.18 7.16 1.52
N ARG A 82 5.10 7.47 0.79
CA ARG A 82 4.02 8.31 1.33
C ARG A 82 3.23 7.61 2.43
N LEU A 83 3.03 6.30 2.34
CA LEU A 83 2.25 5.53 3.32
C LEU A 83 3.06 5.21 4.58
N LEU A 84 4.30 4.77 4.42
CA LEU A 84 5.16 4.26 5.49
C LEU A 84 6.21 5.27 5.96
N GLY A 85 6.52 6.30 5.16
CA GLY A 85 7.50 7.33 5.52
C GLY A 85 7.25 8.00 6.87
N PRO A 86 6.01 8.41 7.19
CA PRO A 86 5.69 8.98 8.51
C PRO A 86 5.99 8.00 9.66
N LEU A 87 5.66 6.72 9.49
CA LEU A 87 5.97 5.68 10.49
C LEU A 87 7.47 5.40 10.57
N ALA A 88 8.19 5.35 9.45
CA ALA A 88 9.62 5.11 9.42
C ALA A 88 10.41 6.24 10.08
N ALA A 89 10.00 7.49 9.88
CA ALA A 89 10.61 8.66 10.52
C ALA A 89 10.44 8.62 12.05
N ASP A 90 9.24 8.26 12.52
CA ASP A 90 8.91 8.20 13.95
C ASP A 90 9.54 6.99 14.66
N LEU A 91 9.61 5.82 14.00
CA LEU A 91 10.09 4.58 14.62
C LEU A 91 11.60 4.37 14.50
N MET A 92 12.24 4.89 13.46
CA MET A 92 13.65 4.59 13.12
C MET A 92 14.57 5.82 13.07
N GLY A 93 14.03 7.03 13.30
CA GLY A 93 14.79 8.28 13.23
C GLY A 93 15.16 8.71 11.80
N PRO A 94 15.72 9.92 11.62
CA PRO A 94 15.97 10.53 10.31
C PRO A 94 17.00 9.81 9.43
N GLU A 95 17.72 8.81 9.93
CA GLU A 95 18.69 8.01 9.15
C GLU A 95 18.04 6.86 8.35
N ALA A 96 16.80 6.47 8.65
CA ALA A 96 16.15 5.34 8.00
C ALA A 96 15.58 5.65 6.61
N THR A 97 15.17 6.90 6.38
CA THR A 97 14.76 7.37 5.05
C THR A 97 15.90 7.30 4.03
N LEU A 98 17.14 7.55 4.47
CA LEU A 98 18.34 7.42 3.63
C LEU A 98 18.63 5.96 3.20
N LYS A 99 18.22 4.95 3.98
CA LYS A 99 18.40 3.54 3.64
C LYS A 99 17.36 3.03 2.64
N ALA A 100 16.11 3.51 2.71
CA ALA A 100 15.10 3.18 1.70
C ALA A 100 15.51 3.74 0.33
N ASP A 101 15.91 5.02 0.28
CA ASP A 101 16.42 5.66 -0.94
C ASP A 101 17.68 4.97 -1.51
N ALA A 102 18.59 4.54 -0.63
CA ALA A 102 19.79 3.82 -1.04
C ALA A 102 19.50 2.40 -1.54
N VAL A 103 18.54 1.70 -0.96
CA VAL A 103 18.11 0.35 -1.41
C VAL A 103 17.39 0.44 -2.75
N VAL A 104 16.53 1.44 -2.96
CA VAL A 104 15.85 1.68 -4.25
C VAL A 104 16.87 2.02 -5.33
N LYS A 105 17.82 2.92 -5.06
CA LYS A 105 18.92 3.26 -6.00
C LYS A 105 19.84 2.08 -6.30
N ALA A 106 20.20 1.28 -5.29
CA ALA A 106 21.05 0.10 -5.47
C ALA A 106 20.37 -0.99 -6.31
N THR A 107 19.05 -1.16 -6.14
CA THR A 107 18.25 -2.12 -6.91
C THR A 107 18.10 -1.67 -8.36
N ALA A 108 17.97 -0.36 -8.62
CA ALA A 108 17.94 0.20 -9.97
C ALA A 108 19.31 0.09 -10.68
N ALA A 109 20.41 0.33 -9.97
CA ALA A 109 21.77 0.26 -10.51
C ALA A 109 22.21 -1.19 -10.84
N GLY A 110 21.81 -2.16 -10.03
CA GLY A 110 22.12 -3.58 -10.27
C GLY A 110 21.43 -4.16 -11.51
N LYS A 111 20.23 -3.67 -11.86
CA LYS A 111 19.49 -4.12 -13.05
C LYS A 111 20.06 -3.54 -14.36
N ALA A 112 20.61 -2.32 -14.31
CA ALA A 112 21.22 -1.66 -15.47
C ALA A 112 22.58 -2.24 -15.89
N ALA A 113 23.29 -2.92 -14.98
CA ALA A 113 24.59 -3.56 -15.24
C ALA A 113 24.47 -5.01 -15.74
N ALA A 114 23.26 -5.57 -15.78
CA ALA A 114 22.97 -6.95 -16.20
C ALA A 114 22.28 -7.04 -17.58
N SER A 115 22.22 -5.93 -18.33
CA SER A 115 21.85 -5.85 -19.75
C SER A 115 23.03 -5.33 -20.56
#